data_AF-A0A0C2C141-F1
#
_entry.id   AF-A0A0C2C141-F1
#
_cell.length_a   1.000
_cell.length_b   1.000
_cell.length_c   1.000
_cell.angle_alpha   90.00
_cell.angle_beta   90.00
_cell.angle_gamma   90.00
#
_symmetry.space_group_name_H-M   'P 1'
#
loop_
_entity.id
_entity.type
_entity.pdbx_description
1 polymer ?
#
loop_
_entity_poly.entity_id
_entity_poly.type
_entity_poly.pdbx_seq_one_letter_code
_entity_poly.pdbx_strand_id
1 'polypeptide(L)'
;MKRKSLSTERTYVAELESLVEYYVEPFHAPEYQQGIAVPIRGRSDLVFGNLRELLHFHSRFLLPELLSNENSSAGICRVFVQHANRFLSLYHAYCQNKAASDAIRKEFCEMSSFFADCQRRAGHPLPLGAYLLKPVQRITKYQLLLRELERHCRPE
;
A
#
# COMPACT_ATOMS: atom_id res chain seq x y z
N MET A 1 0.08 20.02 -11.93
CA MET A 1 0.27 18.54 -11.93
C MET A 1 1.29 18.04 -10.91
N LYS A 2 2.52 18.59 -10.86
CA LYS A 2 3.63 18.14 -9.98
C LYS A 2 3.28 18.05 -8.47
N ARG A 3 2.69 19.11 -7.89
CA ARG A 3 2.29 19.15 -6.46
C ARG A 3 1.23 18.10 -6.08
N LYS A 4 0.35 17.72 -7.02
CA LYS A 4 -0.74 16.75 -6.78
C LYS A 4 -0.20 15.32 -6.66
N SER A 5 0.83 14.96 -7.43
CA SER A 5 1.42 13.62 -7.38
C SER A 5 2.11 13.35 -6.04
N LEU A 6 2.89 14.30 -5.53
CA LEU A 6 3.60 14.16 -4.24
C LEU A 6 2.64 14.20 -3.04
N SER A 7 1.61 15.05 -3.10
CA SER A 7 0.54 15.04 -2.10
C SER A 7 -0.14 13.67 -2.03
N THR A 8 -0.46 13.07 -3.19
CA THR A 8 -1.06 11.73 -3.20
C THR A 8 -0.11 10.63 -2.74
N GLU A 9 1.21 10.82 -2.86
CA GLU A 9 2.19 9.85 -2.36
C GLU A 9 2.30 9.89 -0.84
N ARG A 10 2.35 11.09 -0.25
CA ARG A 10 2.32 11.25 1.21
C ARG A 10 1.06 10.63 1.80
N THR A 11 -0.10 10.86 1.19
CA THR A 11 -1.35 10.23 1.62
C THR A 11 -1.28 8.71 1.51
N TYR A 12 -0.76 8.17 0.40
CA TYR A 12 -0.62 6.72 0.24
C TYR A 12 0.29 6.11 1.30
N VAL A 13 1.44 6.71 1.58
CA VAL A 13 2.36 6.26 2.64
C VAL A 13 1.69 6.30 4.00
N ALA A 14 1.03 7.41 4.37
CA ALA A 14 0.33 7.53 5.64
C ALA A 14 -0.79 6.49 5.81
N GLU A 15 -1.52 6.19 4.74
CA GLU A 15 -2.54 5.14 4.76
C GLU A 15 -1.94 3.74 4.94
N LEU A 16 -0.77 3.46 4.34
CA LEU A 16 -0.05 2.20 4.57
C LEU A 16 0.51 2.12 6.00
N GLU A 17 1.04 3.21 6.55
CA GLU A 17 1.51 3.30 7.93
C GLU A 17 0.37 2.98 8.90
N SER A 18 -0.79 3.61 8.72
CA SER A 18 -1.98 3.34 9.52
C SER A 18 -2.41 1.87 9.45
N LEU A 19 -2.40 1.25 8.26
CA LEU A 19 -2.71 -0.18 8.14
C LEU A 19 -1.72 -1.05 8.91
N VAL A 20 -0.42 -0.75 8.81
CA VAL A 20 0.59 -1.51 9.54
C VAL A 20 0.42 -1.33 11.04
N GLU A 21 0.28 -0.10 11.52
CA GLU A 21 0.16 0.24 12.93
C GLU A 21 -1.10 -0.33 13.58
N TYR A 22 -2.26 -0.20 12.95
CA TYR A 22 -3.55 -0.53 13.59
C TYR A 22 -4.07 -1.92 13.25
N TYR A 23 -3.55 -2.58 12.22
CA TYR A 23 -3.99 -3.91 11.83
C TYR A 23 -2.86 -4.92 11.86
N VAL A 24 -1.74 -4.66 11.16
CA VAL A 24 -0.67 -5.66 11.02
C VAL A 24 0.07 -5.89 12.34
N GLU A 25 0.51 -4.85 13.05
CA GLU A 25 1.18 -5.03 14.34
C GLU A 25 0.25 -5.70 15.38
N PRO A 26 -1.01 -5.24 15.58
CA PRO A 26 -1.94 -5.91 16.48
C PRO A 26 -2.23 -7.36 16.08
N PHE A 27 -2.22 -7.68 14.78
CA PHE A 27 -2.44 -9.05 14.33
C PHE A 27 -1.37 -10.02 14.81
N HIS A 28 -0.15 -9.54 15.09
CA HIS A 28 0.94 -10.33 15.64
C HIS A 28 1.03 -10.25 17.17
N ALA A 29 0.35 -9.31 17.80
CA ALA A 29 0.45 -9.11 19.24
C ALA A 29 -0.20 -10.30 19.99
N PRO A 30 0.47 -10.86 21.03
CA PRO A 30 -0.04 -12.01 21.79
C PRO A 30 -1.45 -11.81 22.36
N GLU A 31 -1.75 -10.59 22.83
CA GLU A 31 -3.01 -10.21 23.45
C GLU A 31 -4.22 -10.31 22.51
N TYR A 32 -4.01 -10.23 21.19
CA TYR A 32 -5.09 -10.27 20.20
C TYR A 32 -5.25 -11.63 19.53
N GLN A 33 -4.34 -12.59 19.76
CA GLN A 33 -4.36 -13.90 19.08
C GLN A 33 -5.66 -14.68 19.30
N GLN A 34 -6.26 -14.55 20.48
CA GLN A 34 -7.53 -15.23 20.81
C GLN A 34 -8.72 -14.68 20.01
N GLY A 35 -8.68 -13.39 19.62
CA GLY A 35 -9.71 -12.74 18.80
C GLY A 35 -9.56 -12.99 17.29
N ILE A 36 -8.47 -13.64 16.87
CA ILE A 36 -8.18 -13.96 15.47
C ILE A 36 -8.60 -15.41 15.19
N ALA A 37 -9.33 -15.59 14.07
CA ALA A 37 -9.80 -16.89 13.62
C ALA A 37 -8.62 -17.85 13.36
N VAL A 38 -8.77 -19.10 13.81
CA VAL A 38 -7.72 -20.12 13.72
C VAL A 38 -7.13 -20.29 12.31
N PRO A 39 -7.92 -20.31 11.21
CA PRO A 39 -7.37 -20.49 9.86
C PRO A 39 -6.39 -19.41 9.40
N ILE A 40 -6.49 -18.20 9.97
CA ILE A 40 -5.64 -17.06 9.60
C ILE A 40 -4.62 -16.69 10.67
N ARG A 41 -4.70 -17.29 11.86
CA ARG A 41 -3.82 -16.96 12.98
C ARG A 41 -2.35 -17.16 12.60
N GLY A 42 -1.53 -16.15 12.83
CA GLY A 42 -0.12 -16.15 12.43
C GLY A 42 0.14 -16.09 10.91
N ARG A 43 -0.91 -16.01 10.08
CA ARG A 43 -0.85 -15.95 8.62
C ARG A 43 -1.21 -14.56 8.11
N SER A 44 -0.49 -13.55 8.59
CA SER A 44 -0.69 -12.16 8.20
C SER A 44 -0.43 -11.94 6.71
N ASP A 45 0.45 -12.74 6.11
CA ASP A 45 0.75 -12.77 4.68
C ASP A 45 -0.50 -13.03 3.84
N LEU A 46 -1.38 -13.92 4.31
CA LEU A 46 -2.63 -14.24 3.60
C LEU A 46 -3.61 -13.07 3.61
N VAL A 47 -3.70 -12.34 4.73
CA VAL A 47 -4.65 -11.24 4.90
C VAL A 47 -4.11 -9.96 4.25
N PHE A 48 -2.86 -9.60 4.53
CA PHE A 48 -2.28 -8.29 4.20
C PHE A 48 -1.27 -8.35 3.04
N GLY A 49 -0.85 -9.53 2.59
CA GLY A 49 0.23 -9.67 1.61
C GLY A 49 1.56 -9.12 2.14
N ASN A 50 2.38 -8.58 1.24
CA ASN A 50 3.65 -7.94 1.55
C ASN A 50 3.51 -6.43 1.88
N LEU A 51 2.46 -6.05 2.61
CA LEU A 51 2.16 -4.63 2.90
C LEU A 51 3.31 -3.90 3.60
N ARG A 52 4.02 -4.59 4.51
CA ARG A 52 5.20 -4.03 5.20
C ARG A 52 6.33 -3.70 4.23
N GLU A 53 6.57 -4.55 3.24
CA GLU A 53 7.61 -4.32 2.23
C GLU A 53 7.25 -3.16 1.31
N LEU A 54 5.99 -3.07 0.91
CA LEU A 54 5.47 -1.91 0.18
C LEU A 54 5.66 -0.63 1.00
N LEU A 55 5.20 -0.61 2.25
CA LEU A 55 5.37 0.55 3.13
C LEU A 55 6.85 0.93 3.25
N HIS A 56 7.72 -0.04 3.51
CA HIS A 56 9.15 0.19 3.66
C HIS A 56 9.76 0.80 2.38
N PHE A 57 9.44 0.26 1.21
CA PHE A 57 9.91 0.80 -0.06
C PHE A 57 9.43 2.24 -0.28
N HIS A 58 8.14 2.48 -0.10
CA HIS A 58 7.54 3.79 -0.35
C HIS A 58 8.02 4.86 0.63
N SER A 59 8.04 4.56 1.92
CA SER A 59 8.44 5.51 2.98
C SER A 59 9.94 5.78 3.02
N ARG A 60 10.79 4.77 2.79
CA ARG A 60 12.25 4.88 3.00
C ARG A 60 13.03 5.23 1.74
N PHE A 61 12.48 4.97 0.55
CA PHE A 61 13.20 5.19 -0.71
C PHE A 61 12.42 6.11 -1.64
N LEU A 62 11.22 5.69 -2.05
CA LEU A 62 10.49 6.37 -3.11
C LEU A 62 10.08 7.80 -2.73
N LEU A 63 9.36 7.97 -1.61
CA LEU A 63 8.87 9.29 -1.20
C LEU A 63 10.02 10.30 -0.98
N PRO A 64 11.11 9.98 -0.23
CA PRO A 64 12.25 10.88 -0.10
C PRO A 64 12.89 11.30 -1.43
N GLU A 65 13.08 10.35 -2.36
CA GLU A 65 13.66 10.64 -3.67
C GLU A 65 12.74 11.48 -4.55
N LEU A 66 11.43 11.21 -4.51
CA LEU A 66 10.43 12.01 -5.21
C LEU A 66 10.36 13.45 -4.68
N LEU A 67 10.47 13.63 -3.36
CA LEU A 67 10.52 14.96 -2.74
C LEU A 67 11.80 15.72 -3.13
N SER A 68 12.94 15.03 -3.13
CA SER A 68 14.22 15.62 -3.54
C SER A 68 14.23 16.07 -5.02
N ASN A 69 13.36 15.47 -5.84
CA ASN A 69 13.23 15.78 -7.27
C ASN A 69 11.93 16.53 -7.62
N GLU A 70 11.21 17.08 -6.64
CA GLU A 70 9.84 17.59 -6.84
C GLU A 70 9.70 18.66 -7.94
N ASN A 71 10.77 19.43 -8.16
CA ASN A 71 10.80 20.52 -9.13
C ASN A 71 11.23 20.04 -10.54
N SER A 72 11.79 18.83 -10.68
CA SER A 72 12.35 18.30 -11.92
C SER A 72 11.54 17.12 -12.48
N SER A 73 10.85 17.31 -13.60
CA SER A 73 10.12 16.23 -14.27
C SER A 73 11.05 15.09 -14.68
N ALA A 74 12.22 15.43 -15.23
CA ALA A 74 13.25 14.45 -15.60
C ALA A 74 13.81 13.72 -14.36
N GLY A 75 13.97 14.42 -13.23
CA GLY A 75 14.35 13.83 -11.96
C GLY A 75 13.33 12.80 -11.48
N ILE A 76 12.04 13.16 -11.47
CA ILE A 76 10.94 12.25 -11.13
C ILE A 76 10.95 11.02 -12.04
N CYS A 77 11.10 11.19 -13.36
CA CYS A 77 11.20 10.06 -14.30
C CYS A 77 12.37 9.14 -13.97
N ARG A 78 13.55 9.70 -13.67
CA ARG A 78 14.74 8.90 -13.30
C ARG A 78 14.51 8.08 -12.04
N VAL A 79 13.85 8.64 -11.01
CA VAL A 79 13.51 7.91 -9.78
C VAL A 79 12.65 6.67 -10.11
N PHE A 80 11.63 6.81 -10.97
CA PHE A 80 10.80 5.66 -11.37
C PHE A 80 11.58 4.61 -12.16
N VAL A 81 12.45 5.02 -13.09
CA VAL A 81 13.28 4.09 -13.86
C VAL A 81 14.26 3.33 -12.96
N GLN A 82 14.92 4.05 -12.04
CA GLN A 82 15.86 3.46 -11.09
C GLN A 82 15.23 2.37 -10.22
N HIS A 83 13.97 2.57 -9.81
CA HIS A 83 13.26 1.63 -8.94
C HIS A 83 12.33 0.65 -9.68
N ALA A 84 12.32 0.65 -11.02
CA ALA A 84 11.35 -0.09 -11.83
C ALA A 84 11.28 -1.59 -11.47
N ASN A 85 12.42 -2.26 -11.34
CA ASN A 85 12.47 -3.68 -10.98
C ASN A 85 11.90 -3.95 -9.58
N ARG A 86 12.17 -3.06 -8.62
CA ARG A 86 11.66 -3.18 -7.25
C ARG A 86 10.15 -2.96 -7.21
N PHE A 87 9.64 -1.98 -7.96
CA PHE A 87 8.20 -1.80 -8.17
C PHE A 87 7.54 -3.07 -8.73
N LEU A 88 8.07 -3.60 -9.83
CA LEU A 88 7.51 -4.78 -10.48
C LEU A 88 7.48 -5.98 -9.53
N SER A 89 8.58 -6.24 -8.82
CA SER A 89 8.66 -7.34 -7.87
C SER A 89 7.66 -7.19 -6.72
N LEU A 90 7.62 -6.04 -6.06
CA LEU A 90 6.76 -5.80 -4.89
C LEU A 90 5.27 -5.86 -5.25
N TYR A 91 4.87 -5.18 -6.32
CA TYR A 91 3.47 -5.14 -6.74
C TYR A 91 3.03 -6.43 -7.41
N HIS A 92 3.92 -7.18 -8.08
CA HIS A 92 3.59 -8.52 -8.55
C HIS A 92 3.24 -9.43 -7.36
N ALA A 93 4.09 -9.49 -6.34
CA ALA A 93 3.84 -10.30 -5.14
C ALA A 93 2.51 -9.91 -4.46
N TYR A 94 2.25 -8.61 -4.28
CA TYR A 94 1.01 -8.14 -3.69
C TYR A 94 -0.23 -8.53 -4.50
N CYS A 95 -0.17 -8.32 -5.82
CA CYS A 95 -1.31 -8.59 -6.72
C CYS A 95 -1.59 -10.10 -6.84
N GLN A 96 -0.57 -10.95 -6.80
CA GLN A 96 -0.75 -12.41 -6.78
C GLN A 96 -1.54 -12.86 -5.53
N ASN A 97 -1.29 -12.25 -4.37
CA ASN A 97 -2.01 -12.57 -3.13
C ASN A 97 -3.43 -11.96 -3.08
N LYS A 98 -3.73 -10.94 -3.89
CA LYS A 98 -4.91 -10.09 -3.68
C LYS A 98 -6.24 -10.86 -3.71
N ALA A 99 -6.40 -11.82 -4.62
CA ALA A 99 -7.62 -12.61 -4.74
C ALA A 99 -7.86 -13.50 -3.51
N ALA A 100 -6.80 -14.13 -3.01
CA ALA A 100 -6.86 -14.96 -1.79
C ALA A 100 -7.14 -14.10 -0.56
N SER A 101 -6.46 -12.96 -0.41
CA SER A 101 -6.70 -11.98 0.64
C SER A 101 -8.17 -11.52 0.66
N ASP A 102 -8.78 -11.26 -0.50
CA ASP A 102 -10.19 -10.87 -0.55
C ASP A 102 -11.16 -11.95 -0.09
N ALA A 103 -10.91 -13.21 -0.47
CA ALA A 103 -11.73 -14.34 -0.03
C ALA A 103 -11.61 -14.52 1.49
N ILE A 104 -10.39 -14.56 2.01
CA ILE A 104 -10.09 -14.69 3.44
C ILE A 104 -10.69 -13.55 4.26
N ARG A 105 -10.62 -12.32 3.73
CA ARG A 105 -11.19 -11.15 4.40
C ARG A 105 -12.70 -11.25 4.53
N LYS A 106 -13.39 -11.67 3.47
CA LYS A 106 -14.86 -11.86 3.48
C LYS A 106 -15.26 -12.96 4.47
N GLU A 107 -14.51 -14.05 4.48
CA GLU A 107 -14.85 -15.22 5.30
C GLU A 107 -14.52 -15.01 6.79
N PHE A 108 -13.36 -14.42 7.10
CA PHE A 108 -12.82 -14.43 8.47
C PHE A 108 -12.66 -13.04 9.10
N CYS A 109 -12.67 -11.96 8.32
CA CYS A 109 -12.34 -10.62 8.83
C CYS A 109 -13.56 -9.69 8.94
N GLU A 110 -14.53 -9.76 8.01
CA GLU A 110 -15.67 -8.83 7.97
C GLU A 110 -16.53 -8.84 9.24
N MET A 111 -16.72 -10.03 9.85
CA MET A 111 -17.53 -10.21 11.07
C MET A 111 -16.70 -10.35 12.35
N SER A 112 -15.38 -10.17 12.27
CA SER A 112 -14.49 -10.34 13.41
C SER A 112 -14.44 -9.08 14.29
N SER A 113 -14.61 -9.27 15.60
CA SER A 113 -14.48 -8.20 16.59
C SER A 113 -13.09 -7.56 16.59
N PHE A 114 -12.03 -8.36 16.40
CA PHE A 114 -10.66 -7.88 16.28
C PHE A 114 -10.52 -6.85 15.16
N PHE A 115 -10.98 -7.16 13.95
CA PHE A 115 -10.87 -6.25 12.81
C PHE A 115 -11.77 -5.01 12.95
N ALA A 116 -12.95 -5.16 13.57
CA ALA A 116 -13.82 -4.03 13.90
C ALA A 116 -13.18 -3.08 14.93
N ASP A 117 -12.51 -3.61 15.95
CA ASP A 117 -11.77 -2.83 16.94
C ASP A 117 -10.57 -2.11 16.32
N CYS A 118 -9.81 -2.79 15.45
CA CYS A 118 -8.73 -2.18 14.68
C CYS A 118 -9.23 -1.01 13.83
N GLN A 119 -10.35 -1.18 13.11
CA GLN A 119 -10.94 -0.10 12.32
C GLN A 119 -11.38 1.09 13.16
N ARG A 120 -11.97 0.84 14.33
CA ARG A 120 -12.39 1.90 15.26
C ARG A 120 -11.19 2.68 15.79
N ARG A 121 -10.12 2.00 16.22
CA ARG A 121 -8.90 2.64 16.73
C ARG A 121 -8.17 3.45 15.66
N ALA A 122 -8.14 2.93 14.43
CA ALA A 122 -7.56 3.63 13.29
C ALA A 122 -8.39 4.85 12.84
N GLY A 123 -9.62 5.01 13.34
CA GLY A 123 -10.54 6.06 12.87
C GLY A 123 -10.90 5.91 11.39
N HIS A 124 -10.86 4.68 10.85
CA HIS A 124 -11.03 4.43 9.42
C HIS A 124 -12.51 4.45 9.01
N PRO A 125 -12.95 5.38 8.15
CA PRO A 125 -14.34 5.46 7.71
C PRO A 125 -14.72 4.37 6.71
N LEU A 126 -13.73 3.75 6.06
CA LEU A 126 -13.94 2.70 5.06
C LEU A 126 -13.58 1.33 5.63
N PRO A 127 -14.19 0.24 5.13
CA PRO A 127 -13.81 -1.10 5.53
C PRO A 127 -12.38 -1.44 5.10
N LEU A 128 -11.72 -2.34 5.84
CA LEU A 128 -10.34 -2.79 5.57
C LEU A 128 -10.10 -3.16 4.09
N GLY A 129 -11.07 -3.81 3.44
CA GLY A 129 -10.95 -4.20 2.03
C GLY A 129 -10.71 -3.03 1.06
N ALA A 130 -11.29 -1.86 1.35
CA ALA A 130 -11.07 -0.66 0.54
C ALA A 130 -9.62 -0.17 0.65
N TYR A 131 -9.03 -0.28 1.84
CA TYR A 131 -7.63 0.06 2.07
C TYR A 131 -6.67 -0.95 1.45
N LEU A 132 -6.96 -2.25 1.54
CA LEU A 132 -6.15 -3.30 0.90
C LEU A 132 -6.19 -3.26 -0.63
N LEU A 133 -7.13 -2.53 -1.23
CA LEU A 133 -7.16 -2.28 -2.66
C LEU A 133 -6.23 -1.12 -3.09
N LYS A 134 -5.81 -0.27 -2.16
CA LYS A 134 -5.00 0.93 -2.46
C LYS A 134 -3.69 0.63 -3.17
N PRO A 135 -2.91 -0.43 -2.84
CA PRO A 135 -1.72 -0.76 -3.63
C PRO A 135 -2.03 -1.06 -5.09
N VAL A 136 -3.08 -1.85 -5.36
CA VAL A 136 -3.53 -2.15 -6.74
C VAL A 136 -3.93 -0.86 -7.47
N GLN A 137 -4.63 0.04 -6.79
CA GLN A 137 -4.97 1.35 -7.34
C GLN A 137 -3.71 2.19 -7.60
N ARG A 138 -2.75 2.20 -6.67
CA ARG A 138 -1.55 3.03 -6.74
C ARG A 138 -0.69 2.66 -7.95
N ILE A 139 -0.47 1.37 -8.20
CA ILE A 139 0.33 0.94 -9.36
C ILE A 139 -0.32 1.37 -10.69
N THR A 140 -1.65 1.33 -10.80
CA THR A 140 -2.33 1.84 -12.01
C THR A 140 -2.21 3.36 -12.15
N LYS A 141 -2.16 4.12 -11.05
CA LYS A 141 -1.93 5.56 -11.10
C LYS A 141 -0.51 5.91 -11.57
N TYR A 142 0.50 5.11 -11.21
CA TYR A 142 1.85 5.31 -11.73
C TYR A 142 1.94 5.11 -13.24
N GLN A 143 1.25 4.11 -13.79
CA GLN A 143 1.19 3.92 -15.25
C GLN A 143 0.63 5.15 -15.97
N LEU A 144 -0.42 5.77 -15.43
CA LEU A 144 -1.00 7.00 -15.98
C LEU A 144 -0.04 8.20 -15.84
N LEU A 145 0.59 8.35 -14.69
CA LEU A 145 1.56 9.43 -14.43
C LEU A 145 2.75 9.35 -15.39
N LEU A 146 3.32 8.15 -15.59
CA LEU A 146 4.46 7.94 -16.47
C LEU A 146 4.12 8.24 -17.93
N ARG A 147 2.96 7.81 -18.42
CA ARG A 147 2.46 8.17 -19.76
C ARG A 147 2.26 9.67 -19.93
N GLU A 148 1.82 10.35 -18.88
CA GLU A 148 1.67 11.79 -18.90
C GLU A 148 3.01 12.52 -18.90
N LEU A 149 3.97 12.07 -18.10
CA LEU A 149 5.34 12.61 -18.10
C LEU A 149 6.02 12.40 -19.44
N GLU A 150 5.85 11.24 -20.08
CA GLU A 150 6.38 10.97 -21.42
C GLU A 150 5.85 11.98 -22.44
N ARG A 151 4.53 12.28 -22.44
CA ARG A 151 3.94 13.28 -23.35
C ARG A 151 4.50 14.68 -23.17
N HIS A 152 4.87 15.07 -21.94
CA HIS A 152 5.42 16.40 -21.66
C HIS A 152 6.95 16.50 -21.86
N CYS A 153 7.63 15.36 -22.05
CA CYS A 153 9.08 15.31 -22.24
C CYS A 153 9.50 14.95 -23.67
N ARG A 154 8.55 14.64 -24.58
CA ARG A 154 8.85 14.55 -26.01
C ARG A 154 9.07 15.98 -26.54
N PRO A 155 10.24 16.29 -27.14
CA PRO A 155 10.35 17.47 -27.99
C PRO A 155 9.40 17.28 -29.18
N GLU A 156 8.76 18.37 -29.62
CA GLU A 156 8.06 18.41 -30.92
C GLU A 156 9.01 18.03 -32.06
#